data_AF-A0A949M2X5-F1
#
_entry.id   AF-A0A949M2X5-F1
#
_cell.length_a   1.000
_cell.length_b   1.000
_cell.length_c   1.000
_cell.angle_alpha   90.00
_cell.angle_beta   90.00
_cell.angle_gamma   90.00
#
_symmetry.space_group_name_H-M   'P 1'
#
loop_
_entity.id
_entity.type
_entity.pdbx_description
1 polymer ?
#
loop_
_entity_poly.entity_id
_entity_poly.type
_entity_poly.pdbx_seq_one_letter_code
_entity_poly.pdbx_strand_id
1 'polypeptide(L)'
;MSDANTSTLNLWYSFIASNRIDEESVPLFASHGDLAVTMPYGRDGRLVLRRSVAMDSLMRRLGQELISEFHEGNVRHDGILYLMFRREPSGVVPLYVGKAEIYGKGDANLSANIADLASGEGMFGRWGYNYAYHIGDLSAVTLKGHPDSKRTQKYEHWRRALFDDANDSLRMKGDVRFWACLWGPDRQSVWREYGVTRLAFEEYLLIEVASDLYPHDLLNRTGRAVR
;
A
#
# COMPACT_ATOMS: atom_id res chain seq x y z
N MET A 1 3.32 -27.29 14.25
CA MET A 1 3.56 -26.50 13.03
C MET A 1 4.43 -27.34 12.11
N SER A 2 4.03 -27.54 10.85
CA SER A 2 4.82 -28.30 9.88
C SER A 2 6.08 -27.54 9.45
N ASP A 3 7.12 -28.24 9.00
CA ASP A 3 8.39 -27.65 8.55
C ASP A 3 8.20 -26.63 7.41
N ALA A 4 7.18 -26.80 6.57
CA ALA A 4 6.83 -25.85 5.51
C ALA A 4 6.41 -24.48 6.06
N ASN A 5 5.69 -24.44 7.19
CA ASN A 5 5.21 -23.19 7.78
C ASN A 5 6.37 -22.41 8.43
N THR A 6 7.36 -23.12 8.98
CA THR A 6 8.61 -22.53 9.49
C THR A 6 9.44 -21.91 8.36
N SER A 7 9.48 -22.54 7.18
CA SER A 7 10.19 -22.02 6.01
C SER A 7 9.59 -20.69 5.50
N THR A 8 8.27 -20.64 5.29
CA THR A 8 7.59 -19.42 4.81
C THR A 8 7.70 -18.28 5.81
N LEU A 9 7.61 -18.58 7.11
CA LEU A 9 7.78 -17.58 8.18
C LEU A 9 9.20 -16.97 8.17
N ASN A 10 10.22 -17.79 7.94
CA ASN A 10 11.60 -17.31 7.81
C ASN A 10 11.80 -16.42 6.58
N LEU A 11 11.14 -16.73 5.44
CA LEU A 11 11.16 -15.87 4.26
C LEU A 11 10.58 -14.48 4.58
N TRP A 12 9.41 -14.45 5.23
CA TRP A 12 8.76 -13.21 5.63
C TRP A 12 9.65 -12.37 6.55
N TYR A 13 10.11 -12.93 7.67
CA TYR A 13 10.95 -12.17 8.61
C TYR A 13 12.28 -11.74 8.02
N SER A 14 12.90 -12.58 7.18
CA SER A 14 14.12 -12.22 6.47
C SER A 14 13.89 -11.04 5.52
N PHE A 15 12.76 -11.01 4.83
CA PHE A 15 12.39 -9.90 3.94
C PHE A 15 12.12 -8.62 4.72
N ILE A 16 11.34 -8.69 5.82
CA ILE A 16 11.09 -7.57 6.73
C ILE A 16 12.40 -6.98 7.23
N ALA A 17 13.30 -7.81 7.76
CA ALA A 17 14.57 -7.36 8.32
C ALA A 17 15.52 -6.79 7.25
N SER A 18 15.65 -7.46 6.11
CA SER A 18 16.57 -7.02 5.04
C SER A 18 16.14 -5.70 4.41
N ASN A 19 14.84 -5.41 4.42
CA ASN A 19 14.28 -4.16 3.90
C ASN A 19 13.94 -3.13 5.00
N ARG A 20 14.27 -3.43 6.27
CA ARG A 20 14.05 -2.54 7.42
C ARG A 20 12.60 -2.03 7.48
N ILE A 21 11.65 -2.92 7.18
CA ILE A 21 10.26 -2.54 6.90
C ILE A 21 9.62 -1.90 8.13
N ASP A 22 9.89 -2.43 9.32
CA ASP A 22 9.31 -1.89 10.53
C ASP A 22 9.91 -0.51 10.84
N GLU A 23 11.24 -0.41 10.81
CA GLU A 23 12.02 0.78 11.16
C GLU A 23 11.79 1.94 10.20
N GLU A 24 11.63 1.67 8.90
CA GLU A 24 11.47 2.68 7.85
C GLU A 24 10.02 2.94 7.47
N SER A 25 9.08 2.26 8.12
CA SER A 25 7.65 2.54 7.93
C SER A 25 7.25 3.90 8.48
N VAL A 26 6.16 4.43 7.95
CA VAL A 26 5.51 5.67 8.38
C VAL A 26 4.03 5.40 8.71
N PRO A 27 3.36 6.22 9.55
CA PRO A 27 1.92 6.09 9.74
C PRO A 27 1.20 6.21 8.39
N LEU A 28 0.19 5.39 8.13
CA LEU A 28 -0.60 5.54 6.89
C LEU A 28 -1.49 6.78 6.94
N PHE A 29 -2.21 6.95 8.05
CA PHE A 29 -3.17 8.04 8.25
C PHE A 29 -2.59 9.15 9.12
N ALA A 30 -3.06 10.38 8.89
CA ALA A 30 -2.97 11.42 9.91
C ALA A 30 -3.94 11.06 11.04
N SER A 31 -3.51 11.19 12.30
CA SER A 31 -4.32 10.83 13.44
C SER A 31 -4.10 11.73 14.66
N HIS A 32 -5.09 11.75 15.55
CA HIS A 32 -4.98 12.24 16.92
C HIS A 32 -5.13 11.05 17.87
N GLY A 33 -4.00 10.48 18.30
CA GLY A 33 -3.99 9.17 18.92
C GLY A 33 -4.40 8.10 17.91
N ASP A 34 -5.42 7.31 18.24
CA ASP A 34 -5.99 6.26 17.39
C ASP A 34 -7.14 6.74 16.50
N LEU A 35 -7.54 8.01 16.57
CA LEU A 35 -8.57 8.58 15.71
C LEU A 35 -7.97 9.11 14.41
N ALA A 36 -8.37 8.54 13.28
CA ALA A 36 -7.97 9.04 11.96
C ALA A 36 -8.61 10.41 11.68
N VAL A 37 -7.83 11.28 11.04
CA VAL A 37 -8.24 12.64 10.66
C VAL A 37 -8.85 12.62 9.26
N THR A 38 -9.85 13.46 9.03
CA THR A 38 -10.44 13.70 7.72
C THR A 38 -10.14 15.11 7.22
N MET A 39 -10.34 15.34 5.92
CA MET A 39 -10.24 16.66 5.31
C MET A 39 -11.19 16.77 4.11
N PRO A 40 -11.65 17.98 3.74
CA PRO A 40 -12.37 18.19 2.49
C PRO A 40 -11.44 17.98 1.28
N TYR A 41 -11.96 17.44 0.19
CA TYR A 41 -11.23 17.22 -1.06
C TYR A 41 -12.16 17.37 -2.27
N GLY A 42 -11.62 17.88 -3.37
CA GLY A 42 -12.36 18.05 -4.63
C GLY A 42 -13.29 19.28 -4.63
N ARG A 43 -13.97 19.48 -5.77
CA ARG A 43 -14.84 20.66 -5.98
C ARG A 43 -16.12 20.63 -5.14
N ASP A 44 -16.58 19.43 -4.81
CA ASP A 44 -17.76 19.18 -3.98
C ASP A 44 -17.44 19.22 -2.47
N GLY A 45 -16.17 19.39 -2.10
CA GLY A 45 -15.74 19.45 -0.70
C GLY A 45 -16.00 18.16 0.08
N ARG A 46 -16.14 17.01 -0.62
CA ARG A 46 -16.39 15.72 0.05
C ARG A 46 -15.26 15.40 1.03
N LEU A 47 -15.61 14.80 2.15
CA LEU A 47 -14.61 14.39 3.13
C LEU A 47 -13.82 13.19 2.62
N VAL A 48 -12.53 13.14 2.96
CA VAL A 48 -11.66 11.98 2.76
C VAL A 48 -10.83 11.72 4.00
N LEU A 49 -10.43 10.46 4.21
CA LEU A 49 -9.41 10.10 5.19
C LEU A 49 -8.10 10.77 4.78
N ARG A 50 -7.44 11.45 5.72
CA ARG A 50 -6.19 12.14 5.45
C ARG A 50 -5.01 11.19 5.62
N ARG A 51 -4.20 11.04 4.58
CA ARG A 51 -2.87 10.39 4.65
C ARG A 51 -1.97 11.15 5.62
N SER A 52 -1.03 10.45 6.26
CA SER A 52 -0.06 11.14 7.10
C SER A 52 0.91 11.97 6.26
N VAL A 53 1.41 13.07 6.81
CA VAL A 53 2.44 13.90 6.15
C VAL A 53 3.71 13.08 5.85
N ALA A 54 4.02 12.12 6.72
CA ALA A 54 5.18 11.23 6.55
C ALA A 54 4.98 10.25 5.36
N MET A 55 3.77 9.72 5.18
CA MET A 55 3.41 8.90 4.01
C MET A 55 3.50 9.73 2.72
N ASP A 56 2.93 10.93 2.73
CA ASP A 56 3.00 11.82 1.57
C ASP A 56 4.47 12.12 1.21
N SER A 57 5.28 12.47 2.21
CA SER A 57 6.71 12.79 2.01
C SER A 57 7.51 11.59 1.47
N LEU A 58 7.25 10.39 2.00
CA LEU A 58 7.86 9.16 1.52
C LEU A 58 7.54 8.93 0.04
N MET A 59 6.26 8.91 -0.31
CA MET A 59 5.83 8.64 -1.69
C MET A 59 6.30 9.71 -2.67
N ARG A 60 6.29 11.00 -2.28
CA ARG A 60 6.79 12.09 -3.14
C ARG A 60 8.29 11.95 -3.42
N ARG A 61 9.09 11.62 -2.40
CA ARG A 61 10.53 11.39 -2.57
C ARG A 61 10.82 10.25 -3.55
N LEU A 62 10.14 9.10 -3.38
CA LEU A 62 10.28 7.96 -4.30
C LEU A 62 9.82 8.32 -5.72
N GLY A 63 8.70 9.05 -5.84
CA GLY A 63 8.18 9.52 -7.12
C GLY A 63 9.14 10.48 -7.84
N GLN A 64 9.74 11.41 -7.12
CA GLN A 64 10.72 12.36 -7.69
C GLN A 64 11.92 11.65 -8.30
N GLU A 65 12.43 10.62 -7.63
CA GLU A 65 13.55 9.82 -8.15
C GLU A 65 13.18 9.10 -9.47
N LEU A 66 12.02 8.42 -9.50
CA LEU A 66 11.52 7.76 -10.71
C LEU A 66 11.26 8.74 -11.87
N ILE A 67 10.74 9.93 -11.56
CA ILE A 67 10.50 10.98 -12.56
C ILE A 67 11.84 11.47 -13.14
N SER A 68 12.86 11.66 -12.29
CA SER A 68 14.21 12.04 -12.74
C SER A 68 14.78 10.98 -13.67
N GLU A 69 14.76 9.72 -13.23
CA GLU A 69 15.25 8.59 -14.02
C GLU A 69 14.58 8.50 -15.40
N PHE A 70 13.26 8.69 -15.44
CA PHE A 70 12.50 8.69 -16.69
C PHE A 70 12.92 9.83 -17.62
N HIS A 71 12.99 11.06 -17.12
CA HIS A 71 13.35 12.23 -17.95
C HIS A 71 14.81 12.21 -18.41
N GLU A 72 15.71 11.64 -17.61
CA GLU A 72 17.13 11.47 -17.96
C GLU A 72 17.36 10.31 -18.93
N GLY A 73 16.35 9.46 -19.17
CA GLY A 73 16.50 8.26 -19.99
C GLY A 73 17.35 7.17 -19.32
N ASN A 74 17.51 7.23 -17.99
CA ASN A 74 18.33 6.32 -17.18
C ASN A 74 17.45 5.57 -16.16
N VAL A 75 16.41 4.91 -16.64
CA VAL A 75 15.48 4.15 -15.79
C VAL A 75 16.17 2.92 -15.22
N ARG A 76 16.40 2.94 -13.91
CA ARG A 76 17.02 1.85 -13.14
C ARG A 76 15.97 1.06 -12.37
N HIS A 77 14.89 1.71 -11.95
CA HIS A 77 13.84 1.11 -11.14
C HIS A 77 12.58 0.82 -11.95
N ASP A 78 11.97 -0.34 -11.69
CA ASP A 78 10.70 -0.74 -12.30
C ASP A 78 9.51 0.08 -11.76
N GLY A 79 9.66 0.64 -10.56
CA GLY A 79 8.62 1.43 -9.88
C GLY A 79 8.73 1.35 -8.36
N ILE A 80 7.60 1.56 -7.69
CA ILE A 80 7.47 1.55 -6.23
C ILE A 80 6.77 0.25 -5.79
N LEU A 81 7.43 -0.51 -4.92
CA LEU A 81 6.80 -1.57 -4.14
C LEU A 81 6.34 -0.99 -2.80
N TYR A 82 5.15 -1.35 -2.33
CA TYR A 82 4.65 -0.87 -1.04
C TYR A 82 3.86 -1.91 -0.25
N LEU A 83 3.88 -1.73 1.06
CA LEU A 83 3.21 -2.57 2.05
C LEU A 83 2.41 -1.68 3.00
N MET A 84 1.12 -1.98 3.16
CA MET A 84 0.31 -1.57 4.32
C MET A 84 0.31 -2.72 5.32
N PHE A 85 0.55 -2.43 6.59
CA PHE A 85 0.62 -3.44 7.63
C PHE A 85 0.13 -2.90 8.97
N ARG A 86 -0.20 -3.81 9.89
CA ARG A 86 -0.41 -3.49 11.30
C ARG A 86 0.85 -3.85 12.07
N ARG A 87 1.36 -2.91 12.85
CA ARG A 87 2.45 -3.19 13.80
C ARG A 87 1.87 -3.84 15.04
N GLU A 88 2.37 -5.03 15.36
CA GLU A 88 2.00 -5.79 16.56
C GLU A 88 3.25 -6.15 17.37
N PRO A 89 3.10 -6.52 18.66
CA PRO A 89 4.24 -7.03 19.45
C PRO A 89 4.90 -8.27 18.85
N SER A 90 4.15 -9.05 18.07
CA SER A 90 4.60 -10.23 17.31
C SER A 90 5.33 -9.89 16.01
N GLY A 91 5.37 -8.61 15.62
CA GLY A 91 6.04 -8.09 14.44
C GLY A 91 5.11 -7.43 13.42
N VAL A 92 5.52 -7.49 12.16
CA VAL A 92 4.82 -6.88 11.02
C VAL A 92 3.75 -7.85 10.49
N VAL A 93 2.47 -7.51 10.68
CA VAL A 93 1.33 -8.25 10.13
C VAL A 93 0.87 -7.57 8.84
N PRO A 94 1.09 -8.17 7.66
CA PRO A 94 0.74 -7.55 6.39
C PRO A 94 -0.77 -7.43 6.21
N LEU A 95 -1.22 -6.26 5.77
CA LEU A 95 -2.61 -6.01 5.41
C LEU A 95 -2.77 -5.88 3.90
N TYR A 96 -1.81 -5.28 3.20
CA TYR A 96 -1.86 -5.17 1.74
C TYR A 96 -0.47 -4.98 1.13
N VAL A 97 -0.14 -5.77 0.12
CA VAL A 97 1.03 -5.58 -0.75
C VAL A 97 0.53 -4.97 -2.06
N GLY A 98 1.23 -3.96 -2.58
CA GLY A 98 0.90 -3.39 -3.88
C GLY A 98 2.10 -2.79 -4.59
N LYS A 99 1.90 -2.42 -5.86
CA LYS A 99 2.89 -1.72 -6.67
C LYS A 99 2.36 -0.52 -7.44
N ALA A 100 3.27 0.39 -7.79
CA ALA A 100 3.06 1.42 -8.80
C ALA A 100 4.24 1.40 -9.77
N GLU A 101 4.00 0.98 -11.02
CA GLU A 101 5.03 0.88 -12.05
C GLU A 101 5.37 2.25 -12.64
N ILE A 102 6.65 2.42 -13.04
CA ILE A 102 7.14 3.64 -13.68
C ILE A 102 6.44 3.88 -15.03
N TYR A 103 6.17 2.82 -15.79
CA TYR A 103 5.49 2.89 -17.08
C TYR A 103 3.98 2.65 -16.95
N GLY A 104 3.20 3.43 -17.70
CA GLY A 104 1.76 3.25 -17.84
C GLY A 104 1.38 2.13 -18.82
N LYS A 105 0.08 2.04 -19.13
CA LYS A 105 -0.41 1.17 -20.22
C LYS A 105 -0.10 1.81 -21.58
N GLY A 106 0.56 1.06 -22.47
CA GLY A 106 0.94 1.53 -23.81
C GLY A 106 2.24 2.35 -23.84
N ASP A 107 2.73 2.66 -25.05
CA ASP A 107 3.81 3.57 -25.50
C ASP A 107 5.02 3.90 -24.58
N ALA A 108 5.28 3.10 -23.54
CA ALA A 108 6.31 3.34 -22.53
C ALA A 108 6.28 4.77 -21.91
N ASN A 109 5.10 5.38 -21.82
CA ASN A 109 4.93 6.68 -21.17
C ASN A 109 5.03 6.57 -19.65
N LEU A 110 5.50 7.65 -19.00
CA LEU A 110 5.49 7.76 -17.54
C LEU A 110 4.06 7.56 -17.02
N SER A 111 3.92 6.65 -16.07
CA SER A 111 2.65 6.31 -15.44
C SER A 111 2.03 7.54 -14.78
N ALA A 112 0.75 7.79 -15.06
CA ALA A 112 0.01 8.88 -14.42
C ALA A 112 0.01 8.77 -12.88
N ASN A 113 0.13 7.56 -12.33
CA ASN A 113 0.27 7.35 -10.89
C ASN A 113 1.58 7.88 -10.33
N ILE A 114 2.67 7.75 -11.09
CA ILE A 114 4.00 8.24 -10.72
C ILE A 114 4.11 9.72 -10.99
N ALA A 115 3.66 10.20 -12.15
CA ALA A 115 3.64 11.62 -12.48
C ALA A 115 2.86 12.45 -11.44
N ASP A 116 1.74 11.94 -10.93
CA ASP A 116 0.93 12.61 -9.91
C ASP A 116 1.67 12.79 -8.57
N LEU A 117 2.75 12.03 -8.30
CA LEU A 117 3.57 12.21 -7.08
C LEU A 117 4.38 13.52 -7.09
N ALA A 118 4.60 14.15 -8.25
CA ALA A 118 5.33 15.41 -8.33
C ALA A 118 4.62 16.53 -7.55
N SER A 119 3.30 16.66 -7.72
CA SER A 119 2.53 17.77 -7.16
C SER A 119 1.05 17.47 -6.94
N GLY A 120 0.55 16.33 -7.42
CA GLY A 120 -0.85 15.94 -7.30
C GLY A 120 -1.15 15.18 -6.02
N GLU A 121 -2.42 14.84 -5.86
CA GLU A 121 -2.97 14.08 -4.73
C GLU A 121 -4.07 13.10 -5.16
N GLY A 122 -4.37 13.07 -6.46
CA GLY A 122 -5.56 12.40 -7.00
C GLY A 122 -5.34 10.92 -7.24
N MET A 123 -4.22 10.56 -7.86
CA MET A 123 -3.81 9.18 -8.18
C MET A 123 -2.74 8.68 -7.22
N PHE A 124 -1.75 9.53 -6.96
CA PHE A 124 -0.74 9.45 -5.89
C PHE A 124 -0.16 8.05 -5.67
N GLY A 125 0.49 7.47 -6.69
CA GLY A 125 1.07 6.13 -6.57
C GLY A 125 0.05 5.04 -6.19
N ARG A 126 -1.20 5.17 -6.65
CA ARG A 126 -2.39 4.36 -6.30
C ARG A 126 -3.06 4.70 -4.95
N TRP A 127 -2.47 5.57 -4.14
CA TRP A 127 -2.95 6.00 -2.82
C TRP A 127 -3.68 7.35 -2.82
N GLY A 128 -4.07 7.84 -3.99
CA GLY A 128 -4.70 9.14 -4.14
C GLY A 128 -6.13 9.22 -3.61
N TYR A 129 -6.63 10.45 -3.54
CA TYR A 129 -7.95 10.78 -3.01
C TYR A 129 -9.08 10.61 -4.03
N ASN A 130 -8.79 10.48 -5.34
CA ASN A 130 -9.82 10.21 -6.33
C ASN A 130 -10.45 8.82 -6.12
N TYR A 131 -11.68 8.64 -6.59
CA TYR A 131 -12.27 7.31 -6.68
C TYR A 131 -11.43 6.41 -7.60
N ALA A 132 -11.53 5.08 -7.39
CA ALA A 132 -10.68 4.04 -7.97
C ALA A 132 -9.23 3.99 -7.45
N TYR A 133 -8.94 4.72 -6.37
CA TYR A 133 -7.66 4.75 -5.66
C TYR A 133 -7.86 4.43 -4.17
N HIS A 134 -6.82 3.94 -3.50
CA HIS A 134 -6.93 3.32 -2.19
C HIS A 134 -7.59 4.22 -1.14
N ILE A 135 -7.16 5.47 -1.03
CA ILE A 135 -7.73 6.39 -0.02
C ILE A 135 -9.09 6.91 -0.44
N GLY A 136 -9.29 7.23 -1.72
CA GLY A 136 -10.58 7.71 -2.22
C GLY A 136 -11.71 6.70 -2.03
N ASP A 137 -11.48 5.43 -2.39
CA ASP A 137 -12.49 4.38 -2.25
C ASP A 137 -12.66 3.92 -0.80
N LEU A 138 -11.58 3.90 0.00
CA LEU A 138 -11.69 3.64 1.45
C LEU A 138 -12.50 4.74 2.13
N SER A 139 -12.27 6.01 1.78
CA SER A 139 -13.08 7.12 2.30
C SER A 139 -14.56 6.96 1.94
N ALA A 140 -14.86 6.48 0.73
CA ALA A 140 -16.23 6.30 0.25
C ALA A 140 -17.07 5.35 1.12
N VAL A 141 -16.45 4.30 1.65
CA VAL A 141 -17.12 3.29 2.49
C VAL A 141 -17.07 3.63 3.99
N THR A 142 -16.12 4.48 4.40
CA THR A 142 -15.90 4.85 5.80
C THR A 142 -16.66 6.12 6.19
N LEU A 143 -16.80 7.09 5.28
CA LEU A 143 -17.35 8.42 5.54
C LEU A 143 -18.74 8.60 4.91
N LYS A 144 -19.54 9.49 5.50
CA LYS A 144 -20.85 9.88 4.96
C LYS A 144 -20.70 10.87 3.80
N GLY A 145 -21.71 10.92 2.94
CA GLY A 145 -21.81 11.90 1.84
C GLY A 145 -21.17 11.48 0.52
N HIS A 146 -20.66 10.25 0.42
CA HIS A 146 -20.23 9.68 -0.87
C HIS A 146 -21.38 8.97 -1.58
N PRO A 147 -21.42 8.95 -2.93
CA PRO A 147 -22.41 8.19 -3.67
C PRO A 147 -22.29 6.69 -3.43
N ASP A 148 -23.41 5.98 -3.34
CA ASP A 148 -23.43 4.52 -3.14
C ASP A 148 -22.69 3.76 -4.24
N SER A 149 -22.67 4.28 -5.48
CA SER A 149 -21.93 3.70 -6.60
C SER A 149 -20.41 3.69 -6.41
N LYS A 150 -19.88 4.44 -5.43
CA LYS A 150 -18.45 4.47 -5.07
C LYS A 150 -18.12 3.56 -3.89
N ARG A 151 -19.13 2.98 -3.25
CA ARG A 151 -18.96 2.07 -2.11
C ARG A 151 -18.82 0.65 -2.63
N THR A 152 -17.62 0.11 -2.55
CA THR A 152 -17.33 -1.23 -3.08
C THR A 152 -17.11 -2.23 -1.95
N GLN A 153 -17.50 -3.49 -2.18
CA GLN A 153 -17.31 -4.56 -1.20
C GLN A 153 -15.84 -4.77 -0.81
N LYS A 154 -14.90 -4.52 -1.75
CA LYS A 154 -13.46 -4.59 -1.47
C LYS A 154 -13.09 -3.65 -0.33
N TYR A 155 -13.46 -2.38 -0.44
CA TYR A 155 -13.08 -1.39 0.56
C TYR A 155 -13.96 -1.46 1.81
N GLU A 156 -15.20 -1.95 1.75
CA GLU A 156 -15.96 -2.26 2.98
C GLU A 156 -15.22 -3.32 3.83
N HIS A 157 -14.49 -4.26 3.22
CA HIS A 157 -13.64 -5.18 3.98
C HIS A 157 -12.41 -4.47 4.57
N TRP A 158 -11.80 -3.55 3.83
CA TRP A 158 -10.70 -2.73 4.35
C TRP A 158 -11.16 -1.87 5.53
N ARG A 159 -12.33 -1.23 5.44
CA ARG A 159 -12.94 -0.46 6.53
C ARG A 159 -13.01 -1.32 7.79
N ARG A 160 -13.63 -2.50 7.71
CA ARG A 160 -13.78 -3.42 8.84
C ARG A 160 -12.44 -3.90 9.40
N ALA A 161 -11.42 -4.06 8.56
CA ALA A 161 -10.09 -4.47 9.01
C ALA A 161 -9.33 -3.34 9.72
N LEU A 162 -9.53 -2.08 9.29
CA LEU A 162 -8.74 -0.93 9.73
C LEU A 162 -9.39 -0.14 10.86
N PHE A 163 -10.72 -0.08 10.91
CA PHE A 163 -11.47 0.79 11.82
C PHE A 163 -12.48 0.00 12.66
N ASP A 164 -12.82 0.54 13.82
CA ASP A 164 -13.87 0.02 14.67
C ASP A 164 -15.24 0.08 13.99
N ASP A 165 -15.97 -1.02 14.07
CA ASP A 165 -17.27 -1.17 13.41
C ASP A 165 -18.41 -0.48 14.19
N ALA A 166 -18.13 0.06 15.37
CA ALA A 166 -19.10 0.78 16.19
C ALA A 166 -19.33 2.20 15.66
N ASN A 167 -20.60 2.56 15.39
CA ASN A 167 -21.09 3.93 15.22
C ASN A 167 -20.26 4.86 14.33
N ASP A 168 -19.92 4.44 13.10
CA ASP A 168 -19.13 5.25 12.16
C ASP A 168 -17.80 5.76 12.75
N SER A 169 -17.23 5.00 13.68
CA SER A 169 -15.98 5.34 14.34
C SER A 169 -14.82 5.40 13.36
N LEU A 170 -14.01 6.46 13.49
CA LEU A 170 -12.72 6.59 12.82
C LEU A 170 -11.56 6.12 13.71
N ARG A 171 -11.86 5.42 14.81
CA ARG A 171 -10.87 4.78 15.67
C ARG A 171 -10.25 3.60 14.93
N MET A 172 -8.94 3.63 14.77
CA MET A 172 -8.18 2.57 14.12
C MET A 172 -8.04 1.37 15.06
N LYS A 173 -8.16 0.16 14.52
CA LYS A 173 -8.02 -1.12 15.26
C LYS A 173 -6.56 -1.45 15.64
N GLY A 174 -5.61 -0.55 15.37
CA GLY A 174 -4.19 -0.73 15.70
C GLY A 174 -3.29 0.31 15.02
N ASP A 175 -1.98 0.14 15.18
CA ASP A 175 -0.96 0.98 14.53
C ASP A 175 -0.82 0.58 13.05
N VAL A 176 -1.59 1.25 12.19
CA VAL A 176 -1.58 1.03 10.74
C VAL A 176 -0.43 1.81 10.11
N ARG A 177 0.54 1.07 9.59
CA ARG A 177 1.77 1.58 8.99
C ARG A 177 1.78 1.39 7.48
N PHE A 178 2.61 2.19 6.83
CA PHE A 178 2.92 2.14 5.41
C PHE A 178 4.43 2.11 5.23
N TRP A 179 4.90 1.19 4.39
CA TRP A 179 6.28 1.13 3.94
C TRP A 179 6.29 1.09 2.41
N ALA A 180 7.29 1.72 1.80
CA ALA A 180 7.47 1.70 0.36
C ALA A 180 8.94 1.88 0.00
N CYS A 181 9.35 1.30 -1.12
CA CYS A 181 10.69 1.46 -1.65
C CYS A 181 10.69 1.47 -3.19
N LEU A 182 11.78 1.98 -3.77
CA LEU A 182 12.06 1.73 -5.18
C LEU A 182 12.50 0.29 -5.37
N TRP A 183 11.91 -0.35 -6.37
CA TRP A 183 12.24 -1.72 -6.73
C TRP A 183 13.07 -1.76 -8.01
N GLY A 184 14.18 -2.50 -7.98
CA GLY A 184 15.16 -2.51 -9.06
C GLY A 184 16.39 -3.35 -8.72
N PRO A 185 17.54 -3.10 -9.39
CA PRO A 185 18.71 -3.98 -9.35
C PRO A 185 19.35 -4.13 -7.96
N ASP A 186 19.13 -3.17 -7.07
CA ASP A 186 19.70 -3.16 -5.72
C ASP A 186 18.81 -3.89 -4.69
N ARG A 187 17.73 -4.54 -5.14
CA ARG A 187 16.76 -5.23 -4.26
C ARG A 187 16.82 -6.74 -4.43
N GLN A 188 16.79 -7.42 -3.30
CA GLN A 188 16.74 -8.88 -3.20
C GLN A 188 15.30 -9.35 -3.02
N SER A 189 14.87 -10.32 -3.82
CA SER A 189 13.56 -10.96 -3.69
C SER A 189 13.38 -11.65 -2.33
N VAL A 190 12.13 -11.73 -1.85
CA VAL A 190 11.71 -12.54 -0.71
C VAL A 190 12.19 -14.00 -0.82
N TRP A 191 12.20 -14.56 -2.03
CA TRP A 191 12.89 -15.81 -2.32
C TRP A 191 14.28 -15.52 -2.87
N ARG A 192 15.29 -15.68 -2.02
CA ARG A 192 16.67 -15.29 -2.35
C ARG A 192 17.23 -15.97 -3.60
N GLU A 193 16.79 -17.20 -3.87
CA GLU A 193 17.17 -17.98 -5.05
C GLU A 193 16.80 -17.33 -6.39
N TYR A 194 15.77 -16.46 -6.42
CA TYR A 194 15.42 -15.71 -7.62
C TYR A 194 16.29 -14.47 -7.84
N GLY A 195 17.15 -14.10 -6.89
CA GLY A 195 18.00 -12.92 -7.01
C GLY A 195 17.19 -11.63 -7.15
N VAL A 196 17.56 -10.82 -8.13
CA VAL A 196 16.84 -9.59 -8.52
C VAL A 196 15.65 -9.98 -9.40
N THR A 197 14.44 -9.61 -8.97
CA THR A 197 13.19 -9.86 -9.69
C THR A 197 12.61 -8.57 -10.27
N ARG A 198 11.73 -8.70 -11.27
CA ARG A 198 10.90 -7.58 -11.71
C ARG A 198 9.86 -7.23 -10.64
N LEU A 199 9.50 -5.95 -10.53
CA LEU A 199 8.54 -5.46 -9.53
C LEU A 199 7.21 -6.23 -9.52
N ALA A 200 6.65 -6.51 -10.71
CA ALA A 200 5.39 -7.25 -10.80
C ALA A 200 5.50 -8.70 -10.30
N PHE A 201 6.66 -9.33 -10.48
CA PHE A 201 6.90 -10.68 -9.98
C PHE A 201 7.11 -10.66 -8.48
N GLU A 202 7.86 -9.69 -7.95
CA GLU A 202 8.04 -9.56 -6.50
C GLU A 202 6.73 -9.31 -5.76
N GLU A 203 5.87 -8.42 -6.27
CA GLU A 203 4.55 -8.18 -5.68
C GLU A 203 3.76 -9.49 -5.55
N TYR A 204 3.76 -10.31 -6.62
CA TYR A 204 3.09 -11.61 -6.62
C TYR A 204 3.66 -12.54 -5.55
N LEU A 205 4.99 -12.66 -5.49
CA LEU A 205 5.69 -13.49 -4.52
C LEU A 205 5.37 -13.09 -3.08
N LEU A 206 5.40 -11.79 -2.77
CA LEU A 206 5.07 -11.29 -1.44
C LEU A 206 3.61 -11.52 -1.06
N ILE A 207 2.68 -11.39 -2.02
CA ILE A 207 1.27 -11.71 -1.79
C ILE A 207 1.11 -13.20 -1.46
N GLU A 208 1.83 -14.09 -2.15
CA GLU A 208 1.78 -15.54 -1.89
C GLU A 208 2.28 -15.87 -0.48
N VAL A 209 3.50 -15.40 -0.12
CA VAL A 209 4.06 -15.58 1.24
C VAL A 209 3.10 -15.05 2.31
N ALA A 210 2.59 -13.83 2.12
CA ALA A 210 1.69 -13.21 3.08
C ALA A 210 0.33 -13.92 3.15
N SER A 211 -0.19 -14.45 2.03
CA SER A 211 -1.48 -15.13 1.99
C SER A 211 -1.44 -16.49 2.69
N ASP A 212 -0.28 -17.13 2.75
CA ASP A 212 -0.11 -18.41 3.44
C ASP A 212 0.09 -18.22 4.94
N LEU A 213 0.80 -17.17 5.36
CA LEU A 213 1.05 -16.87 6.77
C LEU A 213 -0.12 -16.13 7.45
N TYR A 214 -0.77 -15.22 6.72
CA TYR A 214 -1.77 -14.28 7.26
C TYR A 214 -3.09 -14.32 6.46
N PRO A 215 -3.71 -15.50 6.30
CA PRO A 215 -4.90 -15.66 5.45
C PRO A 215 -6.13 -14.89 5.93
N HIS A 216 -6.15 -14.47 7.19
CA HIS A 216 -7.26 -13.74 7.80
C HIS A 216 -7.01 -12.22 7.89
N ASP A 217 -5.76 -11.77 7.75
CA ASP A 217 -5.39 -10.35 7.82
C ASP A 217 -5.15 -9.75 6.43
N LEU A 218 -4.59 -10.52 5.49
CA LEU A 218 -4.22 -10.01 4.17
C LEU A 218 -5.47 -9.63 3.34
N LEU A 219 -5.49 -8.38 2.90
CA LEU A 219 -6.60 -7.77 2.14
C LEU A 219 -6.40 -7.82 0.62
N ASN A 220 -5.26 -8.33 0.14
CA ASN A 220 -5.09 -8.71 -1.26
C ASN A 220 -6.07 -9.83 -1.57
N ARG A 221 -6.99 -9.58 -2.51
CA ARG A 221 -7.86 -10.62 -3.03
C ARG A 221 -7.19 -11.22 -4.27
N THR A 222 -6.49 -12.33 -4.10
CA THR A 222 -6.28 -13.27 -5.22
C THR A 222 -7.61 -13.98 -5.46
N GLY A 223 -7.84 -14.52 -6.67
CA GLY A 223 -9.08 -15.22 -7.03
C GLY A 223 -9.35 -16.53 -6.27
N ARG A 224 -9.04 -16.62 -4.98
CA ARG A 224 -9.53 -17.67 -4.08
C ARG A 224 -11.04 -17.52 -4.02
N ALA A 225 -11.72 -18.36 -4.79
CA ALA A 225 -13.14 -18.63 -4.62
C ALA A 225 -13.40 -18.90 -3.14
N VAL A 226 -14.35 -18.15 -2.57
CA VAL A 226 -14.94 -18.47 -1.28
C VAL A 226 -15.37 -19.94 -1.36
N ARG A 227 -14.71 -20.80 -0.59
CA ARG A 227 -15.24 -22.12 -0.27
C ARG A 227 -16.03 -22.01 1.01
#